data_AF-A0A172ZBK1-F1
#
_entry.id   AF-A0A172ZBK1-F1
#
_cell.length_a   1.000
_cell.length_b   1.000
_cell.length_c   1.000
_cell.angle_alpha   90.00
_cell.angle_beta   90.00
_cell.angle_gamma   90.00
#
_symmetry.space_group_name_H-M   'P 1'
#
loop_
_entity.id
_entity.type
_entity.pdbx_description
1 polymer ?
#
loop_
_entity_poly.entity_id
_entity_poly.type
_entity_poly.pdbx_seq_one_letter_code
_entity_poly.pdbx_strand_id
1 'polypeptide(L)'
;MKSPLRNITVNHRAFMYWYSSGACFTLNLSPKENKNIKITLLFKANPPDEDPHTFWAFYDIPTQRDGVDTTIHLGKPRHIAEILSYLLTSHQELWTQTTPQILDNAWEILTEMGYKNPTPLWIGEW
;
A
#
# COMPACT_ATOMS: atom_id res chain seq x y z
N MET A 1 -11.96 -1.48 6.93
CA MET A 1 -12.74 -2.14 5.85
C MET A 1 -11.86 -2.90 4.86
N LYS A 2 -12.34 -4.01 4.27
CA LYS A 2 -11.64 -4.79 3.23
C LYS A 2 -12.20 -4.49 1.83
N SER A 3 -11.32 -4.23 0.86
CA SER A 3 -11.70 -4.03 -0.54
C SER A 3 -12.02 -5.35 -1.24
N PRO A 4 -12.86 -5.34 -2.29
CA PRO A 4 -12.94 -6.49 -3.19
C PRO A 4 -11.60 -6.73 -3.88
N LEU A 5 -11.39 -7.97 -4.33
CA LEU A 5 -10.26 -8.34 -5.17
C LEU A 5 -10.38 -7.65 -6.54
N ARG A 6 -9.30 -7.03 -6.99
CA ARG A 6 -9.24 -6.27 -8.24
C ARG A 6 -8.05 -6.70 -9.09
N ASN A 7 -8.13 -6.46 -10.39
CA ASN A 7 -7.04 -6.68 -11.33
C ASN A 7 -6.41 -5.35 -11.74
N ILE A 8 -5.11 -5.35 -11.97
CA ILE A 8 -4.38 -4.21 -12.54
C ILE A 8 -3.27 -4.73 -13.45
N THR A 9 -2.96 -3.99 -14.51
CA THR A 9 -1.86 -4.33 -15.43
C THR A 9 -0.79 -3.26 -15.32
N VAL A 10 0.45 -3.69 -15.07
CA VAL A 10 1.63 -2.81 -14.92
C VAL A 10 2.75 -3.43 -15.73
N ASN A 11 3.41 -2.64 -16.61
CA ASN A 11 4.51 -3.10 -17.46
C ASN A 11 4.19 -4.41 -18.21
N HIS A 12 3.00 -4.48 -18.83
CA HIS A 12 2.47 -5.64 -19.57
C HIS A 12 2.24 -6.92 -18.74
N ARG A 13 2.36 -6.86 -17.41
CA ARG A 13 2.09 -7.98 -16.49
C ARG A 13 0.81 -7.73 -15.72
N ALA A 14 -0.03 -8.76 -15.61
CA ALA A 14 -1.29 -8.68 -14.88
C ALA A 14 -1.11 -9.10 -13.41
N PHE A 15 -1.64 -8.28 -12.49
CA PHE A 15 -1.63 -8.51 -11.06
C PHE A 15 -3.05 -8.50 -10.50
N MET A 16 -3.23 -9.28 -9.44
CA MET A 16 -4.37 -9.19 -8.56
C MET A 16 -3.96 -8.42 -7.30
N TYR A 17 -4.84 -7.55 -6.82
CA TYR A 17 -4.63 -6.85 -5.57
C TYR A 17 -5.92 -6.71 -4.78
N TRP A 18 -5.77 -6.60 -3.46
CA TRP A 18 -6.83 -6.17 -2.55
C TRP A 18 -6.18 -5.51 -1.34
N TYR A 19 -6.92 -4.67 -0.65
CA TYR A 19 -6.43 -4.02 0.55
C TYR A 19 -7.44 -4.09 1.68
N SER A 20 -6.96 -3.90 2.90
CA SER A 20 -7.80 -3.56 4.04
C SER A 20 -7.26 -2.31 4.71
N SER A 21 -8.14 -1.46 5.22
CA SER A 21 -7.77 -0.28 6.00
C SER A 21 -8.37 -0.34 7.41
N GLY A 22 -7.72 0.36 8.31
CA GLY A 22 -7.96 0.51 9.74
C GLY A 22 -6.78 1.28 10.34
N ALA A 23 -6.41 1.01 11.59
CA ALA A 23 -5.15 1.50 12.19
C ALA A 23 -3.91 1.04 11.41
N CYS A 24 -4.03 -0.06 10.67
CA CYS A 24 -3.05 -0.53 9.71
C CYS A 24 -3.70 -0.61 8.33
N PHE A 25 -3.07 0.00 7.32
CA PHE A 25 -3.42 -0.24 5.93
C PHE A 25 -2.58 -1.39 5.38
N THR A 26 -3.25 -2.42 4.87
CA THR A 26 -2.62 -3.63 4.34
C THR A 26 -2.92 -3.75 2.85
N LEU A 27 -1.89 -3.70 2.00
CA LEU A 27 -2.01 -3.96 0.55
C LEU A 27 -1.46 -5.34 0.22
N ASN A 28 -2.27 -6.18 -0.40
CA ASN A 28 -1.86 -7.50 -0.90
C ASN A 28 -1.73 -7.45 -2.41
N LEU A 29 -0.63 -7.98 -2.91
CA LEU A 29 -0.26 -8.00 -4.33
C LEU A 29 0.11 -9.43 -4.72
N SER A 30 -0.34 -9.88 -5.89
CA SER A 30 0.04 -11.19 -6.43
C SER A 30 0.00 -11.18 -7.96
N PRO A 31 1.00 -11.74 -8.67
CA PRO A 31 0.92 -11.95 -10.11
C PRO A 31 -0.26 -12.86 -10.47
N LYS A 32 -0.99 -12.53 -11.53
CA LYS A 32 -2.15 -13.33 -11.97
C LYS A 32 -1.75 -14.72 -12.46
N GLU A 33 -0.57 -14.81 -13.08
CA GLU A 33 -0.01 -16.04 -13.66
C GLU A 33 0.54 -17.00 -12.59
N ASN A 34 0.98 -16.48 -11.45
CA ASN A 34 1.53 -17.28 -10.36
C ASN A 34 1.03 -16.77 -9.00
N LYS A 35 -0.06 -17.37 -8.53
CA LYS A 35 -0.73 -17.00 -7.27
C LYS A 35 0.04 -17.42 -6.01
N ASN A 36 1.11 -18.21 -6.15
CA ASN A 36 1.95 -18.61 -5.03
C ASN A 36 2.85 -17.45 -4.58
N ILE A 37 3.17 -16.54 -5.50
CA ILE A 37 3.87 -15.30 -5.15
C ILE A 37 2.85 -14.33 -4.57
N LYS A 38 3.07 -13.96 -3.30
CA LYS A 38 2.23 -13.00 -2.59
C LYS A 38 3.10 -12.01 -1.83
N ILE A 39 2.90 -10.73 -2.06
CA ILE A 39 3.57 -9.64 -1.34
C ILE A 39 2.51 -8.88 -0.55
N THR A 40 2.77 -8.66 0.73
CA THR A 40 1.91 -7.91 1.64
C THR A 40 2.65 -6.70 2.16
N LEU A 41 2.14 -5.50 1.86
CA LEU A 41 2.68 -4.23 2.36
C LEU A 41 1.83 -3.78 3.55
N LEU A 42 2.45 -3.56 4.71
CA LEU A 42 1.78 -3.06 5.91
C LEU A 42 2.23 -1.63 6.20
N PHE A 43 1.27 -0.71 6.17
CA PHE A 43 1.43 0.67 6.59
C PHE A 43 0.82 0.79 7.99
N LYS A 44 1.65 0.68 9.02
CA LYS A 44 1.22 0.80 10.41
C LYS A 44 1.29 2.26 10.84
N ALA A 45 0.25 2.77 11.48
CA ALA A 45 0.26 4.11 12.06
C ALA A 45 -0.55 4.14 13.37
N ASN A 46 -0.33 5.18 14.16
CA ASN A 46 -1.04 5.37 15.44
C ASN A 46 -2.25 6.29 15.22
N PRO A 47 -3.48 5.84 15.53
CA PRO A 47 -4.67 6.67 15.43
C PRO A 47 -4.62 7.87 16.39
N PRO A 48 -5.39 8.94 16.13
CA PRO A 48 -5.28 10.20 16.86
C PRO A 48 -5.85 10.11 18.30
N ASP A 49 -6.91 9.34 18.50
CA ASP A 49 -7.55 9.15 19.81
C ASP A 49 -7.91 7.67 20.04
N GLU A 50 -7.85 7.22 21.29
CA GLU A 50 -8.29 5.90 21.74
C GLU A 50 -9.78 5.88 22.12
N ASP A 51 -10.64 6.58 21.36
CA ASP A 51 -12.09 6.46 21.56
C ASP A 51 -12.51 5.00 21.26
N PRO A 52 -13.01 4.24 22.25
CA PRO A 52 -13.33 2.82 22.09
C PRO A 52 -14.52 2.57 21.15
N HIS A 53 -15.27 3.61 20.79
CA HIS A 53 -16.41 3.55 19.89
C HIS A 53 -16.10 4.06 18.46
N THR A 54 -14.90 4.60 18.22
CA THR A 54 -14.51 5.09 16.90
C THR A 54 -13.59 4.10 16.19
N PHE A 55 -13.98 3.66 14.99
CA PHE A 55 -13.09 2.86 14.14
C PHE A 55 -12.24 3.79 13.28
N TRP A 56 -10.95 3.86 13.54
CA TRP A 56 -10.03 4.66 12.74
C TRP A 56 -9.52 3.92 11.51
N ALA A 57 -9.55 4.60 10.37
CA ALA A 57 -8.96 4.14 9.11
C ALA A 57 -8.20 5.29 8.43
N PHE A 58 -7.27 4.96 7.54
CA PHE A 58 -6.66 5.93 6.65
C PHE A 58 -6.48 5.37 5.25
N TYR A 59 -6.49 6.26 4.26
CA TYR A 59 -6.27 5.91 2.85
C TYR A 59 -5.44 6.99 2.16
N ASP A 60 -5.71 8.25 2.50
CA ASP A 60 -4.97 9.40 2.05
C ASP A 60 -3.77 9.68 2.96
N ILE A 61 -2.63 9.96 2.34
CA ILE A 61 -1.36 10.25 2.98
C ILE A 61 -0.84 11.54 2.36
N PRO A 62 -1.12 12.70 2.98
CA PRO A 62 -0.33 13.91 2.78
C PRO A 62 1.17 13.62 2.90
N THR A 63 1.94 14.06 1.91
CA THR A 63 3.39 13.82 1.82
C THR A 63 4.03 14.86 0.90
N GLN A 64 5.36 14.86 0.79
CA GLN A 64 6.10 15.72 -0.12
C GLN A 64 6.90 14.90 -1.11
N ARG A 65 6.91 15.30 -2.39
CA ARG A 65 7.78 14.73 -3.41
C ARG A 65 8.40 15.87 -4.22
N ASP A 66 9.72 15.83 -4.39
CA ASP A 66 10.49 16.87 -5.11
C ASP A 66 10.23 18.30 -4.59
N GLY A 67 9.97 18.43 -3.28
CA GLY A 67 9.68 19.71 -2.62
C GLY A 67 8.24 20.22 -2.82
N VAL A 68 7.37 19.43 -3.44
CA VAL A 68 5.96 19.77 -3.67
C VAL A 68 5.08 18.92 -2.76
N ASP A 69 4.17 19.57 -2.04
CA ASP A 69 3.12 18.91 -1.27
C ASP A 69 2.19 18.12 -2.22
N THR A 70 1.93 16.87 -1.85
CA THR A 70 1.08 15.95 -2.61
C THR A 70 0.33 15.01 -1.67
N THR A 71 -0.56 14.19 -2.22
CA THR A 71 -1.32 13.22 -1.44
C THR A 71 -1.37 11.89 -2.17
N ILE A 72 -0.88 10.85 -1.49
CA ILE A 72 -1.01 9.46 -1.96
C ILE A 72 -2.31 8.91 -1.40
N HIS A 73 -3.16 8.40 -2.28
CA HIS A 73 -4.32 7.61 -1.87
C HIS A 73 -4.03 6.13 -2.10
N LEU A 74 -3.76 5.36 -1.05
CA LEU A 74 -3.33 3.95 -1.12
C LEU A 74 -4.39 3.02 -1.73
N GLY A 75 -5.68 3.36 -1.63
CA GLY A 75 -6.76 2.61 -2.28
C GLY A 75 -6.97 2.88 -3.78
N LYS A 76 -6.35 3.93 -4.36
CA LYS A 76 -6.59 4.30 -5.77
C LYS A 76 -5.71 3.47 -6.70
N PRO A 77 -6.26 2.91 -7.80
CA PRO A 77 -5.49 2.08 -8.73
C PRO A 77 -4.22 2.75 -9.26
N ARG A 78 -4.24 4.07 -9.48
CA ARG A 78 -3.07 4.84 -9.93
C ARG A 78 -1.86 4.69 -9.00
N HIS A 79 -2.03 4.90 -7.69
CA HIS A 79 -0.92 4.81 -6.74
C HIS A 79 -0.50 3.36 -6.50
N ILE A 80 -1.45 2.42 -6.56
CA ILE A 80 -1.13 0.98 -6.50
C ILE A 80 -0.29 0.56 -7.71
N ALA A 81 -0.61 1.07 -8.92
CA ALA A 81 0.20 0.83 -10.11
C ALA A 81 1.60 1.40 -9.97
N GLU A 82 1.74 2.58 -9.35
CA GLU A 82 3.04 3.21 -9.11
C GLU A 82 3.90 2.40 -8.14
N ILE A 83 3.33 1.96 -7.01
CA ILE A 83 4.00 1.07 -6.04
C ILE A 83 4.39 -0.25 -6.72
N LEU A 84 3.49 -0.86 -7.49
CA LEU A 84 3.77 -2.08 -8.25
C LEU A 84 4.91 -1.88 -9.24
N SER A 85 4.89 -0.79 -10.00
CA SER A 85 5.96 -0.48 -10.96
C SER A 85 7.30 -0.35 -10.26
N TYR A 86 7.33 0.34 -9.12
CA TYR A 86 8.54 0.49 -8.32
C TYR A 86 9.05 -0.84 -7.77
N LEU A 87 8.18 -1.67 -7.19
CA LEU A 87 8.56 -3.00 -6.69
C LEU A 87 9.07 -3.91 -7.82
N LEU A 88 8.52 -3.81 -9.02
CA LEU A 88 8.99 -4.59 -10.17
C LEU A 88 10.35 -4.15 -10.68
N THR A 89 10.73 -2.87 -10.49
CA THR A 89 12.04 -2.37 -10.94
C THR A 89 13.10 -2.54 -9.86
N SER A 90 12.77 -2.19 -8.62
CA SER A 90 13.73 -1.98 -7.54
C SER A 90 13.80 -3.12 -6.53
N HIS A 91 12.77 -3.97 -6.47
CA HIS A 91 12.65 -5.11 -5.53
C HIS A 91 12.29 -6.40 -6.27
N GLN A 92 13.05 -6.71 -7.33
CA GLN A 92 12.77 -7.84 -8.24
C GLN A 92 12.78 -9.20 -7.53
N GLU A 93 13.62 -9.34 -6.51
CA GLU A 93 13.76 -10.52 -5.67
C GLU A 93 12.47 -10.90 -4.92
N LEU A 94 11.58 -9.95 -4.62
CA LEU A 94 10.29 -10.24 -4.01
C LEU A 94 9.37 -11.06 -4.93
N TRP A 95 9.60 -11.01 -6.24
CA TRP A 95 8.77 -11.66 -7.26
C TRP A 95 9.28 -13.03 -7.69
N THR A 96 10.46 -13.44 -7.25
CA THR A 96 11.03 -14.77 -7.57
C THR A 96 10.84 -15.77 -6.42
N GLN A 97 10.55 -15.28 -5.22
CA GLN A 97 10.32 -16.11 -4.04
C GLN A 97 8.92 -16.75 -4.06
N THR A 98 8.87 -18.05 -3.81
CA THR A 98 7.62 -18.82 -3.74
C THR A 98 6.94 -18.72 -2.39
N THR A 99 7.63 -18.20 -1.38
CA THR A 99 7.09 -17.94 -0.04
C THR A 99 6.44 -16.56 0.00
N PRO A 100 5.25 -16.43 0.65
CA PRO A 100 4.63 -15.13 0.86
C PRO A 100 5.56 -14.17 1.62
N GLN A 101 5.69 -12.96 1.09
CA GLN A 101 6.50 -11.89 1.66
C GLN A 101 5.61 -10.89 2.40
N ILE A 102 6.04 -10.46 3.58
CA ILE A 102 5.40 -9.42 4.37
C ILE A 102 6.42 -8.32 4.61
N LEU A 103 6.17 -7.14 4.07
CA LEU A 103 6.93 -5.93 4.35
C LEU A 103 6.17 -5.14 5.41
N ASP A 104 6.62 -5.26 6.66
CA ASP A 104 5.91 -4.78 7.84
C ASP A 104 6.10 -3.28 8.12
N ASN A 105 7.05 -2.64 7.43
CA ASN A 105 7.28 -1.21 7.39
C ASN A 105 7.19 -0.65 5.95
N ALA A 106 6.03 -0.74 5.32
CA ALA A 106 5.86 -0.32 3.92
C ALA A 106 6.02 1.20 3.69
N TRP A 107 6.16 2.00 4.75
CA TRP A 107 6.56 3.41 4.65
C TRP A 107 7.94 3.60 4.04
N GLU A 108 8.84 2.63 4.22
CA GLU A 108 10.18 2.65 3.59
C GLU A 108 10.06 2.63 2.06
N ILE A 109 9.14 1.85 1.50
CA ILE A 109 8.89 1.83 0.05
C ILE A 109 8.50 3.21 -0.47
N LEU A 110 7.62 3.93 0.24
CA LEU A 110 7.26 5.30 -0.16
C LEU A 110 8.47 6.24 -0.06
N THR A 111 9.29 6.07 0.97
CA THR A 111 10.51 6.87 1.17
C THR A 111 11.50 6.66 0.04
N GLU A 112 11.74 5.41 -0.35
CA GLU A 112 12.61 5.07 -1.47
C GLU A 112 12.06 5.57 -2.82
N MET A 113 10.74 5.61 -2.99
CA MET A 113 10.08 6.22 -4.15
C MET A 113 10.21 7.76 -4.20
N GLY A 114 10.78 8.38 -3.15
CA GLY A 114 11.05 9.82 -3.06
C GLY A 114 10.00 10.60 -2.27
N TYR A 115 9.02 9.93 -1.65
CA TYR A 115 8.04 10.57 -0.80
C TYR A 115 8.61 10.84 0.60
N LYS A 116 8.38 12.04 1.12
CA LYS A 116 8.92 12.50 2.40
C LYS A 116 7.81 12.88 3.36
N ASN A 117 8.06 12.69 4.65
CA ASN A 117 7.17 13.06 5.74
C ASN A 117 5.72 12.53 5.55
N PRO A 118 5.53 11.24 5.22
CA PRO A 118 4.19 10.71 5.02
C PRO A 118 3.39 10.81 6.32
N THR A 119 2.26 11.50 6.26
CA THR A 119 1.37 11.70 7.42
C THR A 119 0.00 11.14 7.05
N PRO A 120 -0.44 10.00 7.63
CA PRO A 120 -1.74 9.44 7.31
C PRO A 120 -2.87 10.38 7.77
N LEU A 121 -3.84 10.62 6.88
CA LEU A 121 -5.06 11.35 7.22
C LEU A 121 -6.10 10.36 7.76
N TRP A 122 -6.42 10.53 9.03
CA TRP A 122 -7.35 9.67 9.75
C TRP A 122 -8.81 10.00 9.46
N ILE A 123 -9.60 8.97 9.27
CA ILE A 123 -11.04 9.01 9.08
C ILE A 123 -11.65 8.16 10.19
N GLY A 124 -12.51 8.77 11.00
CA GLY A 124 -13.33 8.06 11.98
C GLY A 124 -14.56 7.48 11.28
N GLU A 125 -14.72 6.17 11.37
CA GLU A 125 -15.90 5.45 10.90
C GLU A 125 -16.78 5.10 12.13
N TRP A 126 -18.09 5.39 12.00
CA TRP A 126 -19.13 5.17 13.02
C TRP A 126 -19.98 3.96 12.69
#